data_AF-A0A9W6U6T0-F1
#
_entry.id   AF-A0A9W6U6T0-F1
#
_cell.length_a   1.000
_cell.length_b   1.000
_cell.length_c   1.000
_cell.angle_alpha   90.00
_cell.angle_beta   90.00
_cell.angle_gamma   90.00
#
_symmetry.space_group_name_H-M   'P 1'
#
loop_
_entity.id
_entity.type
_entity.pdbx_description
1 polymer ?
#
loop_
_entity_poly.entity_id
_entity_poly.type
_entity_poly.pdbx_seq_one_letter_code
_entity_poly.pdbx_strand_id
1 'polypeptide(L)'
;MTRDNQKHHIKHKVADFDAVSLYPSGMDEMNGYAKGKAKLFRDAIPSDADFYIARVRIDSIGKDRHFPLQSFYDNGSRNFTNDLVGLTLIMGKQALEDLISFQNAKFTIIEGCYWNEGFNSKIGETIQKMFNARLKKRYSSATTRQSRIISMITHARTFIE
;
A
#
# COMPACT_ATOMS: atom_id res chain seq x y z
N MET A 1 0.90 9.77 -13.15
CA MET A 1 1.62 8.59 -13.70
C MET A 1 1.31 8.49 -15.18
N THR A 2 2.31 8.30 -16.03
CA THR A 2 2.10 8.12 -17.48
C THR A 2 2.07 6.63 -17.82
N ARG A 3 1.26 6.25 -18.82
CA ARG A 3 1.20 4.87 -19.32
C ARG A 3 2.58 4.49 -19.87
N ASP A 4 3.07 3.30 -19.56
CA ASP A 4 4.34 2.76 -20.09
C ASP A 4 5.60 3.55 -19.72
N ASN A 5 5.54 4.40 -18.70
CA ASN A 5 6.66 5.24 -18.24
C ASN A 5 7.29 6.11 -19.35
N GLN A 6 6.50 6.47 -20.36
CA GLN A 6 6.96 7.29 -21.48
C GLN A 6 6.70 8.78 -21.21
N LYS A 7 7.57 9.63 -21.77
CA LYS A 7 7.36 11.08 -21.76
C LYS A 7 6.33 11.45 -22.82
N HIS A 8 5.30 12.20 -22.43
CA HIS A 8 4.29 12.68 -23.36
C HIS A 8 4.48 14.18 -23.62
N HIS A 9 4.44 14.57 -24.89
CA HIS A 9 4.35 15.98 -25.30
C HIS A 9 3.00 16.18 -25.98
N ILE A 10 2.10 16.91 -25.30
CA ILE A 10 0.70 17.07 -25.70
C ILE A 10 0.31 18.54 -25.76
N LYS A 11 -0.40 18.93 -26.83
CA LYS A 11 -0.90 20.30 -27.06
C LYS A 11 -2.31 20.53 -26.51
N HIS A 12 -2.96 19.48 -26.00
CA HIS A 12 -4.30 19.53 -25.44
C HIS A 12 -4.27 19.91 -23.95
N LYS A 13 -5.42 20.36 -23.43
CA LYS A 13 -5.58 20.60 -21.99
C LYS A 13 -5.53 19.27 -21.23
N VAL A 14 -4.77 19.25 -20.13
CA VAL A 14 -4.62 18.10 -19.24
C VAL A 14 -5.38 18.38 -17.95
N ALA A 15 -6.07 17.37 -17.43
CA ALA A 15 -6.62 17.40 -16.08
C ALA A 15 -5.68 16.66 -15.13
N ASP A 16 -5.34 17.29 -14.02
CA ASP A 16 -4.57 16.68 -12.94
C ASP A 16 -5.54 16.29 -11.82
N PHE A 17 -5.51 15.01 -11.44
CA PHE A 17 -6.35 14.45 -10.40
C PHE A 17 -5.47 14.08 -9.22
N ASP A 18 -5.56 14.87 -8.15
CA ASP A 18 -4.88 14.60 -6.87
C ASP A 18 -5.91 14.22 -5.80
N ALA A 19 -5.66 13.09 -5.14
CA ALA A 19 -6.55 12.58 -4.10
C ALA A 19 -6.38 13.41 -2.82
N VAL A 20 -7.50 13.89 -2.27
CA VAL A 20 -7.46 14.64 -1.01
C VAL A 20 -7.18 13.68 0.14
N SER A 21 -5.97 13.73 0.68
CA SER A 21 -5.53 12.94 1.84
C SER A 21 -5.49 11.43 1.56
N LEU A 22 -4.72 11.01 0.54
CA LEU A 22 -4.61 9.61 0.10
C LEU A 22 -4.31 8.61 1.23
N TYR A 23 -3.28 8.85 2.05
CA TYR A 23 -2.93 7.93 3.15
C TYR A 23 -4.05 7.84 4.21
N PRO A 24 -4.61 8.97 4.69
CA PRO A 24 -5.79 8.94 5.56
C PRO A 24 -6.96 8.14 5.02
N SER A 25 -7.29 8.29 3.74
CA SER A 25 -8.37 7.51 3.11
C SER A 25 -8.06 6.01 3.14
N GLY A 26 -6.84 5.60 2.78
CA GLY A 26 -6.44 4.19 2.89
C GLY A 26 -6.44 3.65 4.32
N MET A 27 -6.14 4.50 5.31
CA MET A 27 -6.21 4.13 6.74
C MET A 27 -7.65 3.98 7.27
N ASP A 28 -8.61 4.65 6.65
CA ASP A 28 -10.04 4.52 6.97
C ASP A 28 -10.65 3.27 6.30
N GLU A 29 -10.17 2.93 5.11
CA GLU A 29 -10.59 1.73 4.36
C GLU A 29 -10.01 0.42 4.92
N MET A 30 -8.83 0.46 5.54
CA MET A 30 -8.21 -0.74 6.11
C MET A 30 -8.94 -1.23 7.38
N ASN A 31 -8.96 -2.54 7.60
CA ASN A 31 -9.52 -3.15 8.83
C ASN A 31 -8.81 -2.71 10.12
N GLY A 32 -7.64 -2.09 10.01
CA GLY A 32 -6.78 -1.66 11.09
C GLY A 32 -5.47 -2.44 11.16
N TYR A 33 -4.76 -2.34 12.28
CA TYR A 33 -3.48 -3.04 12.48
C TYR A 33 -3.71 -4.44 13.04
N ALA A 34 -2.98 -5.45 12.51
CA ALA A 34 -3.06 -6.82 13.00
C ALA A 34 -2.71 -6.89 14.50
N LYS A 35 -3.52 -7.63 15.27
CA LYS A 35 -3.33 -7.84 16.70
C LYS A 35 -2.52 -9.10 16.97
N GLY A 36 -1.93 -9.15 18.16
CA GLY A 36 -1.24 -10.34 18.65
C GLY A 36 0.20 -10.44 18.20
N LYS A 37 0.84 -11.54 18.59
CA LYS A 37 2.23 -11.83 18.23
C LYS A 37 2.28 -12.54 16.88
N ALA A 38 3.19 -12.10 16.02
CA ALA A 38 3.43 -12.75 14.74
C ALA A 38 3.82 -14.22 14.94
N LYS A 39 3.16 -15.11 14.19
CA LYS A 39 3.44 -16.54 14.16
C LYS A 39 4.17 -16.87 12.87
N LEU A 40 5.15 -17.78 12.93
CA LEU A 40 5.92 -18.19 11.75
C LEU A 40 5.19 -19.31 11.00
N PHE A 41 5.32 -19.31 9.67
CA PHE A 41 4.89 -20.41 8.83
C PHE A 41 5.94 -20.70 7.74
N ARG A 42 5.89 -21.90 7.18
CA ARG A 42 6.68 -22.34 6.03
C ARG A 42 5.78 -23.00 5.00
N ASP A 43 6.17 -22.90 3.73
CA ASP A 43 5.59 -23.56 2.56
C ASP A 43 4.13 -23.17 2.19
N ALA A 44 3.27 -22.88 3.17
CA ALA A 44 1.88 -22.50 2.93
C ALA A 44 1.41 -21.42 3.93
N ILE A 45 0.64 -20.45 3.43
CA ILE A 45 -0.01 -19.45 4.27
C ILE A 45 -1.18 -20.14 4.99
N PRO A 46 -1.28 -20.04 6.33
CA PRO A 46 -2.40 -20.60 7.09
C PRO A 46 -3.75 -20.04 6.64
N SER A 47 -4.77 -20.88 6.55
CA SER A 47 -6.11 -20.49 6.09
C SER A 47 -6.84 -19.54 7.05
N ASP A 48 -6.43 -19.53 8.32
CA ASP A 48 -6.95 -18.65 9.36
C ASP A 48 -6.16 -17.33 9.49
N ALA A 49 -5.25 -17.03 8.56
CA ALA A 49 -4.48 -15.80 8.58
C ALA A 49 -5.34 -14.57 8.21
N ASP A 50 -5.56 -13.69 9.18
CA ASP A 50 -6.14 -12.37 8.97
C ASP A 50 -5.21 -11.49 8.13
N PHE A 51 -3.92 -11.49 8.47
CA PHE A 51 -2.86 -10.77 7.80
C PHE A 51 -1.57 -11.59 7.75
N TYR A 52 -0.76 -11.41 6.70
CA TYR A 52 0.52 -12.07 6.56
C TYR A 52 1.53 -11.22 5.80
N ILE A 53 2.80 -11.50 6.05
CA ILE A 53 3.94 -11.09 5.26
C ILE A 53 4.68 -12.37 4.86
N ALA A 54 4.79 -12.60 3.55
CA ALA A 54 5.35 -13.81 2.99
C ALA A 54 6.57 -13.50 2.13
N ARG A 55 7.63 -14.30 2.28
CA ARG A 55 8.73 -14.40 1.33
C ARG A 55 8.34 -15.42 0.28
N VAL A 56 8.21 -14.98 -0.96
CA VAL A 56 7.68 -15.80 -2.06
C VAL A 56 8.57 -15.67 -3.29
N ARG A 57 8.68 -16.75 -4.05
CA ARG A 57 9.28 -16.75 -5.38
C ARG A 57 8.18 -16.64 -6.43
N ILE A 58 8.36 -15.76 -7.40
CA ILE A 58 7.41 -15.60 -8.52
C ILE A 58 7.74 -16.65 -9.58
N ASP A 59 6.79 -17.52 -9.88
CA ASP A 59 6.98 -18.60 -10.85
C ASP A 59 6.48 -18.22 -12.25
N SER A 60 5.42 -17.40 -12.33
CA SER A 60 4.92 -16.87 -13.61
C SER A 60 4.06 -15.63 -13.40
N ILE A 61 3.97 -14.78 -14.43
CA ILE A 61 3.01 -13.68 -14.52
C ILE A 61 2.19 -13.88 -15.80
N GLY A 62 0.87 -14.02 -15.64
CA GLY A 62 -0.03 -14.34 -16.75
C GLY A 62 -0.54 -13.12 -17.52
N LYS A 63 -0.38 -11.91 -16.98
CA LYS A 63 -0.85 -10.68 -17.63
C LYS A 63 0.10 -9.51 -17.42
N ASP A 64 0.58 -8.99 -18.55
CA ASP A 64 1.34 -7.76 -18.60
C ASP A 64 0.44 -6.54 -18.38
N ARG A 65 0.86 -5.68 -17.46
CA ARG A 65 0.19 -4.41 -17.18
C ARG A 65 1.09 -3.25 -17.61
N HIS A 66 0.48 -2.26 -18.26
CA HIS A 66 1.14 -0.98 -18.57
C HIS A 66 1.64 -0.24 -17.31
N PHE A 67 1.06 -0.57 -16.15
CA PHE A 67 1.51 -0.17 -14.84
C PHE A 67 1.80 -1.45 -14.04
N PRO A 68 3.09 -1.82 -13.86
CA PRO A 68 3.46 -2.96 -13.03
C PRO A 68 2.98 -2.77 -11.60
N LEU A 69 2.41 -3.81 -10.98
CA LEU A 69 1.87 -3.72 -9.62
C LEU A 69 2.93 -3.94 -8.54
N GLN A 70 4.09 -4.47 -8.92
CA GLN A 70 5.17 -4.73 -7.99
C GLN A 70 6.48 -4.12 -8.46
N SER A 71 7.31 -3.80 -7.47
CA SER A 71 8.63 -3.26 -7.65
C SER A 71 9.64 -4.03 -6.82
N PHE A 72 10.90 -3.97 -7.25
CA PHE A 72 12.02 -4.46 -6.47
C PHE A 72 13.11 -3.39 -6.41
N TYR A 73 13.94 -3.46 -5.38
CA TYR A 73 15.09 -2.59 -5.27
C TYR A 73 16.30 -3.31 -5.85
N ASP A 74 16.97 -2.67 -6.80
CA ASP A 74 18.21 -3.17 -7.37
C ASP A 74 19.11 -1.99 -7.78
N ASN A 75 20.42 -2.14 -7.54
CA ASN A 75 21.45 -1.17 -7.93
C ASN A 75 21.14 0.30 -7.58
N GLY A 76 20.63 0.55 -6.37
CA GLY A 76 20.34 1.91 -5.90
C GLY A 76 18.99 2.48 -6.38
N SER A 77 18.28 1.77 -7.25
CA SER A 77 17.02 2.21 -7.85
C SER A 77 15.86 1.26 -7.53
N ARG A 78 14.64 1.82 -7.49
CA ARG A 78 13.41 1.03 -7.44
C ARG A 78 12.94 0.77 -8.87
N ASN A 79 12.93 -0.49 -9.28
CA ASN A 79 12.50 -0.90 -10.60
C ASN A 79 11.06 -1.39 -10.58
N PHE A 80 10.23 -0.88 -11.49
CA PHE A 80 8.85 -1.28 -11.70
C PHE A 80 8.76 -1.98 -13.04
N THR A 81 8.52 -3.29 -13.04
CA THR A 81 8.48 -4.11 -14.26
C THR A 81 7.54 -5.30 -14.08
N ASN A 82 7.01 -5.83 -15.18
CA ASN A 82 6.30 -7.12 -15.20
C ASN A 82 7.27 -8.31 -15.22
N ASP A 83 8.54 -8.08 -15.53
CA ASP A 83 9.58 -9.11 -15.53
C ASP A 83 10.06 -9.37 -14.09
N LEU A 84 9.28 -10.19 -13.39
CA LEU A 84 9.49 -10.54 -11.99
C LEU A 84 9.74 -12.04 -11.78
N VAL A 85 9.69 -12.83 -12.84
CA VAL A 85 9.79 -14.29 -12.77
C VAL A 85 11.18 -14.69 -12.24
N GLY A 86 11.20 -15.62 -11.29
CA GLY A 86 12.42 -16.07 -10.61
C GLY A 86 12.84 -15.18 -9.43
N LEU A 87 12.32 -13.96 -9.31
CA LEU A 87 12.63 -13.11 -8.16
C LEU A 87 11.96 -13.63 -6.88
N THR A 88 12.70 -13.50 -5.77
CA THR A 88 12.18 -13.76 -4.44
C THR A 88 11.90 -12.43 -3.74
N LEU A 89 10.64 -12.17 -3.39
CA LEU A 89 10.18 -10.92 -2.81
C LEU A 89 9.53 -11.16 -1.44
N ILE A 90 9.65 -10.17 -0.56
CA ILE A 90 8.89 -10.11 0.70
C ILE A 90 7.67 -9.24 0.43
N MET A 91 6.48 -9.83 0.52
CA MET A 91 5.21 -9.19 0.19
C MET A 91 4.20 -9.33 1.32
N GLY A 92 3.45 -8.26 1.58
CA GLY A 92 2.26 -8.31 2.43
C GLY A 92 1.05 -8.87 1.68
N LYS A 93 0.02 -9.24 2.44
CA LYS A 93 -1.25 -9.81 1.93
C LYS A 93 -1.81 -9.10 0.70
N GLN A 94 -2.05 -7.79 0.78
CA GLN A 94 -2.67 -7.03 -0.32
C GLN A 94 -1.85 -7.11 -1.61
N ALA A 95 -0.53 -6.91 -1.54
CA ALA A 95 0.33 -6.90 -2.73
C ALA A 95 0.36 -8.28 -3.41
N LEU A 96 0.33 -9.36 -2.62
CA LEU A 96 0.30 -10.72 -3.15
C LEU A 96 -1.06 -11.04 -3.79
N GLU A 97 -2.16 -10.68 -3.12
CA GLU A 97 -3.54 -10.86 -3.63
C GLU A 97 -3.81 -10.04 -4.89
N ASP A 98 -3.26 -8.83 -4.98
CA ASP A 98 -3.37 -7.97 -6.16
C ASP A 98 -2.65 -8.60 -7.36
N LEU A 99 -1.45 -9.16 -7.17
CA LEU A 99 -0.74 -9.81 -8.27
C LEU A 99 -1.48 -11.06 -8.76
N ILE A 100 -2.09 -11.84 -7.87
CA ILE A 100 -2.94 -12.97 -8.26
C ILE A 100 -4.14 -12.47 -9.06
N SER A 101 -4.90 -11.53 -8.51
CA SER A 101 -6.18 -11.07 -9.06
C SER A 101 -6.02 -10.28 -10.36
N PHE A 102 -4.99 -9.45 -10.45
CA PHE A 102 -4.85 -8.49 -11.54
C PHE A 102 -3.74 -8.85 -12.54
N GLN A 103 -2.77 -9.69 -12.18
CA GLN A 103 -1.71 -10.13 -13.08
C GLN A 103 -1.68 -11.66 -13.32
N ASN A 104 -2.63 -12.41 -12.74
CA ASN A 104 -2.69 -13.87 -12.83
C ASN A 104 -1.33 -14.52 -12.51
N ALA A 105 -0.68 -14.02 -11.46
CA ALA A 105 0.64 -14.46 -11.08
C ALA A 105 0.57 -15.76 -10.27
N LYS A 106 1.57 -16.64 -10.46
CA LYS A 106 1.76 -17.87 -9.68
C LYS A 106 3.02 -17.77 -8.86
N PHE A 107 2.99 -18.33 -7.66
CA PHE A 107 4.05 -18.19 -6.68
C PHE A 107 4.32 -19.48 -5.94
N THR A 108 5.56 -19.61 -5.50
CA THR A 108 5.98 -20.58 -4.49
C THR A 108 6.19 -19.82 -3.19
N ILE A 109 5.40 -20.15 -2.17
CA ILE A 109 5.55 -19.62 -0.82
C ILE A 109 6.75 -20.32 -0.17
N ILE A 110 7.68 -19.55 0.40
CA ILE A 110 8.85 -20.11 1.08
C ILE A 110 8.60 -20.11 2.58
N GLU A 111 8.40 -18.93 3.16
CA GLU A 111 8.13 -18.76 4.58
C GLU A 111 7.56 -17.37 4.84
N GLY A 112 7.12 -17.13 6.05
CA GLY A 112 6.69 -15.80 6.45
C GLY A 112 6.21 -15.74 7.88
N CYS A 113 5.55 -14.63 8.19
CA CYS A 113 4.83 -14.48 9.43
C CYS A 113 3.38 -14.06 9.19
N TYR A 114 2.50 -14.49 10.09
CA TYR A 114 1.08 -14.23 10.01
C TYR A 114 0.49 -13.88 11.37
N TRP A 115 -0.71 -13.29 11.32
CA TRP A 115 -1.54 -12.93 12.47
C TRP A 115 -2.96 -13.44 12.22
N ASN A 116 -3.61 -13.91 13.28
CA ASN A 116 -4.96 -14.48 13.26
C ASN A 116 -5.78 -14.09 14.49
N GLU A 117 -5.44 -12.96 15.12
CA GLU A 117 -6.13 -12.45 16.32
C GLU A 117 -7.02 -11.22 15.99
N GLY A 118 -7.34 -11.02 14.72
CA GLY A 118 -8.10 -9.89 14.17
C GLY A 118 -7.30 -8.58 14.11
N PHE A 119 -8.03 -7.48 13.95
CA PHE A 119 -7.46 -6.15 13.73
C PHE A 119 -7.85 -5.14 14.82
N ASN A 120 -6.99 -4.14 15.03
CA ASN A 120 -7.26 -2.96 15.83
C ASN A 120 -7.66 -1.79 14.91
N SER A 121 -8.97 -1.53 14.83
CA SER A 121 -9.58 -0.52 13.96
C SER A 121 -9.48 0.92 14.48
N LYS A 122 -8.89 1.16 15.66
CA LYS A 122 -8.78 2.50 16.27
C LYS A 122 -8.08 3.55 15.38
N ILE A 123 -7.25 3.10 14.43
CA ILE A 123 -6.59 4.00 13.50
C ILE A 123 -7.59 4.71 12.59
N GLY A 124 -8.57 3.99 12.02
CA GLY A 124 -9.61 4.58 11.17
C GLY A 124 -10.39 5.66 11.91
N GLU A 125 -10.87 5.35 13.12
CA GLU A 125 -11.60 6.33 13.96
C GLU A 125 -10.76 7.58 14.27
N THR A 126 -9.49 7.40 14.62
CA THR A 126 -8.57 8.50 14.93
C THR A 126 -8.33 9.37 13.71
N ILE A 127 -8.01 8.76 12.58
CA ILE A 127 -7.74 9.45 11.31
C ILE A 127 -8.97 10.21 10.83
N GLN A 128 -10.15 9.61 10.94
CA GLN A 128 -11.41 10.25 10.55
C GLN A 128 -11.72 11.47 11.42
N LYS A 129 -11.44 11.41 12.74
CA LYS A 129 -11.54 12.58 13.62
C LYS A 129 -10.57 13.69 13.20
N MET A 130 -9.31 13.35 12.91
CA MET A 130 -8.31 14.33 12.47
C MET A 130 -8.65 14.95 11.11
N PHE A 131 -9.14 14.15 10.17
CA PHE A 131 -9.56 14.62 8.85
C PHE A 131 -10.73 15.60 8.96
N ASN A 132 -11.75 15.27 9.75
CA ASN A 132 -12.89 16.17 10.01
C ASN A 132 -12.45 17.48 10.70
N ALA A 133 -11.50 17.42 11.63
CA ALA A 133 -10.93 18.62 12.25
C ALA A 133 -10.20 19.49 11.22
N ARG A 134 -9.44 18.88 10.30
CA ARG A 134 -8.79 19.59 9.18
C ARG A 134 -9.82 20.28 8.28
N LEU A 135 -10.92 19.62 7.94
CA LEU A 135 -11.96 20.22 7.09
C LEU A 135 -12.57 21.46 7.77
N LYS A 136 -12.99 21.36 9.04
CA LYS A 136 -13.56 22.50 9.79
C LYS A 136 -12.65 23.74 9.76
N LYS A 137 -11.34 23.53 9.92
CA LYS A 137 -10.32 24.60 9.92
C LYS A 137 -10.00 25.15 8.53
N ARG A 138 -10.30 24.42 7.45
CA ARG A 138 -10.13 24.91 6.07
C ARG A 138 -11.25 25.85 5.65
N TYR A 139 -12.47 25.64 6.15
CA TYR A 139 -13.64 26.46 5.83
C TYR A 139 -13.79 27.70 6.73
N SER A 140 -13.32 27.64 7.98
CA SER A 140 -13.12 28.85 8.78
C SER A 140 -11.89 29.57 8.24
N SER A 141 -12.01 30.82 7.78
CA SER A 141 -10.92 31.67 7.26
C SER A 141 -9.73 31.92 8.24
N ALA A 142 -9.74 31.27 9.40
CA ALA A 142 -8.67 31.26 10.39
C ALA A 142 -7.60 30.19 10.10
N THR A 143 -6.50 30.67 9.50
CA THR A 143 -5.13 30.16 9.66
C THR A 143 -4.75 28.89 8.89
N THR A 144 -4.21 29.10 7.68
CA THR A 144 -3.49 28.15 6.81
C THR A 144 -2.43 27.31 7.55
N ARG A 145 -1.89 27.77 8.68
CA ARG A 145 -0.86 27.08 9.46
C ARG A 145 -1.41 25.90 10.28
N GLN A 146 -2.58 26.02 10.90
CA GLN A 146 -3.16 24.94 11.73
C GLN A 146 -3.61 23.75 10.88
N SER A 147 -4.29 24.00 9.76
CA SER A 147 -4.71 22.94 8.83
C SER A 147 -3.50 22.22 8.20
N ARG A 148 -2.40 22.94 7.93
CA ARG A 148 -1.13 22.35 7.49
C ARG A 148 -0.49 21.47 8.56
N ILE A 149 -0.45 21.91 9.82
CA ILE A 149 0.08 21.09 10.92
C ILE A 149 -0.72 19.80 11.08
N ILE A 150 -2.06 19.88 11.08
CA ILE A 150 -2.92 18.68 11.16
C ILE A 150 -2.62 17.76 9.97
N SER A 151 -2.53 18.31 8.75
CA SER A 151 -2.15 17.53 7.57
C SER A 151 -0.79 16.85 7.75
N MET A 152 0.23 17.55 8.24
CA MET A 152 1.55 16.97 8.46
C MET A 152 1.48 15.83 9.46
N ILE A 153 0.75 15.97 10.56
CA ILE A 153 0.64 14.91 11.58
C ILE A 153 -0.12 13.70 11.01
N THR A 154 -1.21 13.90 10.26
CA THR A 154 -1.97 12.78 9.67
C THR A 154 -1.18 12.02 8.59
N HIS A 155 -0.24 12.68 7.92
CA HIS A 155 0.60 12.06 6.88
C HIS A 155 1.99 11.65 7.39
N ALA A 156 2.39 12.09 8.59
CA ALA A 156 3.68 11.78 9.15
C ALA A 156 3.76 10.27 9.38
N ARG A 157 4.77 9.64 8.78
CA ARG A 157 5.21 8.31 9.23
C ARG A 157 5.50 8.45 10.72
N THR A 158 4.81 7.68 11.55
CA THR A 158 5.28 7.38 12.90
C THR A 158 6.66 6.77 12.77
N PHE A 159 7.69 7.62 12.84
CA PHE A 159 9.05 7.19 13.17
C PHE A 159 8.95 6.67 14.61
N ILE A 160 8.69 5.38 14.72
CA ILE A 160 8.96 4.64 15.94
C ILE A 160 10.44 4.33 15.85
N GLU A 161 11.23 5.06 16.64
CA GLU A 161 12.61 4.72 16.97
C GLU A 161 12.67 3.38 17.72
#